data_AF-B8DNR1-F1
#
_entry.id   AF-B8DNR1-F1
#
_cell.length_a   1.000
_cell.length_b   1.000
_cell.length_c   1.000
_cell.angle_alpha   90.00
_cell.angle_beta   90.00
_cell.angle_gamma   90.00
#
_symmetry.space_group_name_H-M   'P 1'
#
loop_
_entity.id
_entity.type
_entity.pdbx_description
1 polymer ?
#
loop_
_entity_poly.entity_id
_entity_poly.type
_entity_poly.pdbx_seq_one_letter_code
_entity_poly.pdbx_strand_id
1 'polypeptide(L)' 'MTFKETVILAIKLAHRQQQELVVGREDGRWEIVPITDARSDQLRPSVIVTGAGLKYPEHEDLYARLVAEGA' A
#
# COMPACT_ATOMS: atom_id res chain seq x y z
N MET A 1 -5.37 -11.83 -2.64
CA MET A 1 -4.81 -11.25 -1.41
C MET A 1 -5.67 -10.05 -1.08
N THR A 2 -6.15 -9.95 0.15
CA THR A 2 -6.94 -8.79 0.60
C THR A 2 -6.05 -7.55 0.70
N PHE A 3 -6.64 -6.37 0.73
CA PHE A 3 -5.91 -5.12 0.92
C PHE A 3 -5.05 -5.16 2.19
N LYS A 4 -5.63 -5.63 3.30
CA LYS A 4 -4.96 -5.75 4.59
C LYS A 4 -3.71 -6.63 4.52
N GLU A 5 -3.82 -7.81 3.92
CA GLU A 5 -2.70 -8.73 3.76
C GLU A 5 -1.58 -8.12 2.91
N THR A 6 -1.95 -7.44 1.82
CA THR A 6 -1.00 -6.76 0.92
C THR A 6 -0.27 -5.63 1.64
N VAL A 7 -0.95 -4.81 2.45
CA VAL A 7 -0.32 -3.74 3.25
C VAL A 7 0.67 -4.32 4.28
N ILE A 8 0.29 -5.38 4.98
CA ILE A 8 1.17 -6.04 5.97
C ILE A 8 2.43 -6.59 5.27
N LEU A 9 2.26 -7.20 4.09
CA LEU A 9 3.38 -7.67 3.30
C LEU A 9 4.28 -6.51 2.86
N ALA A 10 3.69 -5.43 2.36
CA ALA A 10 4.42 -4.27 1.88
C ALA A 10 5.24 -3.59 3.00
N ILE A 11 4.72 -3.47 4.23
CA ILE A 11 5.48 -2.93 5.37
C ILE A 11 6.72 -3.79 5.65
N LYS A 12 6.58 -5.13 5.63
CA LYS A 12 7.72 -6.05 5.84
C LYS A 12 8.75 -5.93 4.72
N LEU A 13 8.31 -5.78 3.47
CA LEU A 13 9.18 -5.60 2.32
C LEU A 13 9.91 -4.26 2.38
N ALA A 14 9.20 -3.18 2.68
CA ALA A 14 9.75 -1.84 2.87
C ALA A 14 10.81 -1.82 3.98
N HIS A 15 10.57 -2.52 5.08
CA HIS A 15 11.56 -2.68 6.15
C HIS A 15 12.80 -3.43 5.68
N ARG A 16 12.64 -4.57 4.98
CA ARG A 16 13.77 -5.37 4.50
C ARG A 16 14.60 -4.64 3.43
N GLN A 17 13.94 -3.91 2.54
CA GLN A 17 14.56 -3.26 1.39
C GLN A 17 15.00 -1.82 1.68
N GLN A 18 14.63 -1.27 2.85
CA GLN A 18 14.91 0.11 3.25
C GLN A 18 14.42 1.13 2.20
N GLN A 19 13.25 0.87 1.61
CA GLN A 19 12.63 1.74 0.60
C GLN A 19 11.14 1.88 0.82
N GLU A 20 10.58 2.96 0.28
CA GLU A 20 9.14 3.23 0.32
C GLU A 20 8.43 2.48 -0.81
N LEU A 21 7.27 1.91 -0.46
CA LEU A 21 6.44 1.15 -1.39
C LEU A 21 5.05 1.75 -1.44
N VAL A 22 4.41 1.63 -2.60
CA VAL A 22 3.01 1.97 -2.81
C VAL A 22 2.22 0.68 -2.89
N VAL A 23 1.18 0.60 -2.06
CA VAL A 23 0.16 -0.43 -2.16
C VAL A 23 -1.05 0.22 -2.79
N GLY A 24 -1.47 -0.27 -3.95
CA GLY A 24 -2.66 0.27 -4.59
C GLY A 24 -3.31 -0.71 -5.54
N ARG A 25 -4.47 -0.31 -6.07
CA ARG A 25 -5.29 -1.19 -6.89
C ARG A 25 -5.13 -0.88 -8.38
N GLU A 26 -4.94 -1.93 -9.18
CA GLU A 26 -4.90 -1.90 -10.64
C GLU A 26 -5.59 -3.17 -11.16
N ASP A 27 -6.43 -3.05 -12.19
CA ASP A 27 -7.19 -4.16 -12.79
C ASP A 27 -7.88 -5.09 -11.76
N GLY A 28 -8.42 -4.48 -10.71
CA GLY A 28 -9.14 -5.17 -9.64
C GLY A 28 -8.25 -5.90 -8.63
N ARG A 29 -6.92 -5.86 -8.78
CA ARG A 29 -5.93 -6.53 -7.92
C ARG A 29 -5.12 -5.52 -7.11
N TRP A 30 -4.66 -5.94 -5.94
CA TRP A 30 -3.75 -5.16 -5.12
C TRP A 30 -2.31 -5.45 -5.50
N GLU A 31 -1.58 -4.39 -5.81
CA GLU A 31 -0.20 -4.42 -6.26
C GLU A 31 0.70 -3.70 -5.25
N ILE A 32 1.96 -4.14 -5.17
CA ILE A 32 3.01 -3.51 -4.38
C ILE A 32 4.11 -3.09 -5.33
N VAL A 33 4.36 -1.79 -5.45
CA VAL A 33 5.41 -1.25 -6.33
C VAL A 33 6.29 -0.26 -5.58
N PRO A 34 7.58 -0.10 -5.95
CA PRO A 34 8.39 0.98 -5.45
C PRO A 34 7.78 2.35 -5.76
N ILE A 35 7.93 3.33 -4.87
CA ILE A 35 7.48 4.71 -5.14
C ILE A 35 8.18 5.34 -6.36
N THR A 36 9.34 4.81 -6.74
CA THR A 36 10.09 5.24 -7.92
C THR A 36 9.58 4.60 -9.22
N ASP A 37 8.69 3.61 -9.15
CA ASP A 37 8.06 3.00 -10.33
C ASP A 37 6.96 3.94 -10.84
N ALA A 38 7.00 4.30 -12.13
CA ALA A 38 6.01 5.18 -12.76
C ALA A 38 4.57 4.65 -12.68
N ARG A 39 4.39 3.33 -12.49
CA ARG A 39 3.06 2.74 -12.29
C ARG A 39 2.45 3.13 -10.95
N SER A 40 3.25 3.49 -9.95
CA SER A 40 2.76 3.86 -8.62
C SER A 40 1.76 5.04 -8.66
N ASP A 41 1.98 5.99 -9.58
CA ASP A 41 1.10 7.14 -9.78
C ASP A 41 -0.29 6.75 -10.31
N GLN A 42 -0.39 5.62 -11.00
CA GLN A 42 -1.61 5.13 -11.65
C GLN A 42 -2.48 4.27 -10.72
N LEU A 43 -1.90 3.74 -9.64
CA LEU A 43 -2.64 2.89 -8.69
C LEU A 43 -3.69 3.69 -7.92
N ARG A 44 -4.95 3.25 -7.95
CA ARG A 44 -6.06 3.91 -7.24
C ARG A 44 -7.11 2.89 -6.74
N PRO A 45 -7.55 2.98 -5.47
CA PRO A 45 -6.97 3.76 -4.39
C PRO A 45 -5.56 3.25 -4.05
N SER A 46 -4.75 4.09 -3.40
CA SER A 46 -3.39 3.71 -3.01
C SER A 46 -2.99 4.30 -1.66
N VAL A 47 -2.06 3.63 -0.99
CA VAL A 47 -1.40 4.07 0.24
C VAL A 47 0.10 3.88 0.10
N ILE A 48 0.87 4.78 0.69
CA ILE A 48 2.33 4.69 0.74
C ILE A 48 2.73 4.11 2.09
N VAL A 49 3.61 3.11 2.06
CA VAL A 49 4.10 2.41 3.24
C VAL A 49 5.62 2.49 3.35
N THR A 50 6.08 2.44 4.59
CA THR A 50 7.49 2.37 4.98
C THR A 50 7.71 1.12 5.83
N GLY A 51 8.96 0.86 6.23
CA GLY A 51 9.28 -0.20 7.18
C GLY A 51 8.69 -0.01 8.59
N ALA A 52 8.15 1.17 8.90
CA ALA A 52 7.52 1.48 10.19
C ALA A 52 5.99 1.40 10.15
N GLY A 53 5.37 1.37 8.97
CA GLY A 53 3.90 1.44 8.82
C GLY A 53 3.47 2.27 7.63
N LEU A 54 2.28 2.86 7.69
CA LEU A 54 1.81 3.82 6.70
C LEU A 54 2.63 5.12 6.80
N LYS A 55 2.97 5.72 5.66
CA LYS A 55 3.81 6.93 5.63
C LYS A 55 3.07 8.17 6.10
N TYR A 56 1.79 8.27 5.76
CA TYR A 56 0.99 9.48 5.96
C TYR A 56 -0.24 9.19 6.83
N PRO A 57 -0.58 10.08 7.79
CA PRO A 57 -1.72 9.87 8.69
C PRO A 57 -3.06 9.73 7.95
N GLU A 58 -3.30 10.48 6.88
CA GLU A 58 -4.53 10.38 6.08
C GLU A 58 -4.72 9.01 5.42
N HIS A 59 -3.64 8.23 5.25
CA HIS A 59 -3.73 6.86 4.76
C HIS A 59 -4.27 5.91 5.83
N GLU A 60 -4.23 6.25 7.12
CA GLU A 60 -4.84 5.44 8.18
C GLU A 60 -6.36 5.39 8.04
N ASP A 61 -6.98 6.55 7.76
CA ASP A 61 -8.43 6.64 7.52
C ASP A 61 -8.82 5.86 6.27
N LEU A 62 -8.07 6.05 5.18
CA LEU A 62 -8.28 5.30 3.94
C LEU A 62 -8.10 3.80 4.17
N TYR A 63 -7.09 3.41 4.95
CA TYR A 63 -6.84 2.02 5.27
C TYR A 63 -8.00 1.42 6.06
N ALA A 64 -8.46 2.09 7.11
CA ALA A 64 -9.58 1.65 7.93
C ALA A 64 -10.85 1.50 7.10
N ARG A 65 -11.11 2.44 6.20
CA ARG A 65 -12.25 2.41 5.27
C ARG A 65 -12.17 1.20 4.33
N LEU A 66 -11.04 1.00 3.65
CA LEU A 66 -10.87 -0.11 2.69
C LEU A 66 -10.96 -1.47 3.37
N VAL A 67 -10.43 -1.59 4.59
CA VAL A 67 -10.57 -2.82 5.39
C VAL A 67 -12.03 -3.05 5.80
N ALA A 68 -12.77 -2.02 6.19
CA ALA A 68 -14.18 -2.14 6.55
C ALA A 68 -15.07 -2.49 5.35
N GLU A 69 -14.72 -2.02 4.15
CA GLU A 69 -15.37 -2.38 2.88
C GLU A 69 -15.02 -3.80 2.41
N GLY A 70 -14.14 -4.53 3.12
CA GLY A 70 -13.75 -5.90 2.80
C GLY A 70 -12.83 -6.02 1.59
N ALA A 71 -12.05 -4.97 1.32
CA ALA A 71 -11.19 -4.89 0.14
C ALA A 71 -9.94 -5.79 0.21
#